data_AF-A0A917UP07-F1
#
_entry.id   AF-A0A917UP07-F1
#
_cell.length_a   1.000
_cell.length_b   1.000
_cell.length_c   1.000
_cell.angle_alpha   90.00
_cell.angle_beta   90.00
_cell.angle_gamma   90.00
#
_symmetry.space_group_name_H-M   'P 1'
#
loop_
_entity.id
_entity.type
_entity.pdbx_description
1 polymer ?
#
loop_
_entity_poly.entity_id
_entity_poly.type
_entity_poly.pdbx_seq_one_letter_code
_entity_poly.pdbx_strand_id
1 'polypeptide(L)'
;MQRARATVGIMAILVSGRSLVEVLERLDEVPDDAILHATKPWSPASPTSVSDDDCPPAGFAYLLEVGLAHEVIEVWSRWRDGAQPTGLQKCEAVLYYATHDAYLPRNID
;
A
#
# COMPACT_ATOMS: atom_id res chain seq x y z
N MET A 1 -41.61 -12.75 2.13
CA MET A 1 -40.69 -11.87 1.38
C MET A 1 -39.60 -11.41 2.32
N GLN A 2 -38.40 -11.96 2.22
CA GLN A 2 -37.21 -11.37 2.82
C GLN A 2 -36.04 -11.68 1.88
N ARG A 3 -35.68 -10.68 1.07
CA ARG A 3 -34.41 -10.68 0.34
C ARG A 3 -33.38 -10.09 1.28
N ALA A 4 -32.35 -10.85 1.61
CA ALA A 4 -31.07 -10.30 2.00
C ALA A 4 -30.01 -11.06 1.20
N ARG A 5 -29.36 -10.32 0.32
CA ARG A 5 -28.32 -10.78 -0.60
C ARG A 5 -27.19 -11.39 0.23
N ALA A 6 -26.80 -12.62 -0.10
CA ALA A 6 -25.45 -13.08 0.17
C ALA A 6 -24.52 -12.27 -0.73
N THR A 7 -24.10 -11.09 -0.26
CA THR A 7 -22.89 -10.46 -0.80
C THR A 7 -21.77 -11.36 -0.32
N VAL A 8 -21.14 -12.06 -1.27
CA VAL A 8 -19.87 -12.73 -1.07
C VAL A 8 -18.94 -11.67 -0.50
N GLY A 9 -18.74 -11.72 0.82
CA GLY A 9 -17.72 -10.92 1.49
C GLY A 9 -16.41 -11.41 0.91
N ILE A 10 -15.84 -10.62 0.01
CA ILE A 10 -14.43 -10.72 -0.32
C ILE A 10 -13.76 -10.62 1.04
N MET A 11 -13.19 -11.75 1.49
CA MET A 11 -12.49 -11.82 2.75
C MET A 11 -11.56 -10.61 2.79
N ALA A 12 -11.61 -9.84 3.87
CA ALA A 12 -10.46 -9.07 4.30
C ALA A 12 -9.31 -10.06 4.23
N ILE A 13 -8.49 -9.98 3.17
CA ILE A 13 -7.36 -10.87 3.06
C ILE A 13 -6.45 -10.34 4.14
N LEU A 14 -6.49 -10.99 5.31
CA LEU A 14 -5.46 -10.86 6.30
C LEU A 14 -4.19 -11.40 5.64
N VAL A 15 -3.54 -10.57 4.83
CA VAL A 15 -2.25 -10.85 4.23
C VAL A 15 -1.24 -10.62 5.35
N SER A 16 -1.16 -11.56 6.29
CA SER A 16 -0.16 -11.47 7.35
C SER A 16 1.12 -12.14 6.87
N GLY A 17 2.19 -11.35 6.74
CA GLY A 17 3.55 -11.88 6.54
C GLY A 17 4.06 -11.93 5.10
N ARG A 18 3.38 -11.27 4.14
CA ARG A 18 4.01 -10.97 2.83
C ARG A 18 4.92 -9.76 2.94
N SER A 19 5.87 -9.65 2.03
CA SER A 19 6.73 -8.47 1.94
C SER A 19 5.96 -7.26 1.38
N LEU A 20 6.41 -6.05 1.69
CA LEU A 20 5.82 -4.81 1.17
C LEU A 20 5.75 -4.80 -0.36
N VAL A 21 6.81 -5.26 -1.03
CA VAL A 21 6.84 -5.30 -2.50
C VAL A 21 5.75 -6.20 -3.08
N GLU A 22 5.52 -7.37 -2.51
CA GLU A 22 4.46 -8.29 -2.96
C GLU A 22 3.07 -7.71 -2.75
N VAL A 23 2.88 -6.93 -1.68
CA VAL A 23 1.61 -6.23 -1.41
C VAL A 23 1.41 -5.11 -2.43
N LEU A 24 2.41 -4.26 -2.68
CA LEU A 24 2.31 -3.14 -3.62
C LEU A 24 2.22 -3.58 -5.09
N GLU A 25 2.77 -4.75 -5.45
CA GLU A 25 2.58 -5.35 -6.77
C GLU A 25 1.11 -5.70 -7.05
N ARG A 26 0.35 -5.99 -6.00
CA ARG A 26 -1.07 -6.39 -6.05
C ARG A 26 -1.98 -5.36 -5.39
N LEU A 27 -1.53 -4.10 -5.31
CA LEU A 27 -2.24 -3.04 -4.59
C LEU A 27 -3.68 -2.87 -5.12
N ASP A 28 -3.88 -3.01 -6.44
CA ASP A 28 -5.20 -2.91 -7.09
C ASP A 28 -6.21 -3.98 -6.65
N GLU A 29 -5.76 -5.04 -5.94
CA GLU A 29 -6.63 -6.07 -5.36
C GLU A 29 -7.04 -5.74 -3.90
N VAL A 30 -6.44 -4.71 -3.32
CA VAL A 30 -6.63 -4.30 -1.93
C VAL A 30 -7.70 -3.20 -1.86
N PRO A 31 -8.63 -3.23 -0.90
CA PRO A 31 -9.60 -2.15 -0.73
C PRO A 31 -8.92 -0.79 -0.45
N ASP A 32 -9.36 0.26 -1.14
CA ASP A 32 -8.82 1.63 -0.99
C ASP A 32 -8.90 2.18 0.44
N ASP A 33 -9.91 1.74 1.21
CA ASP A 33 -10.16 2.13 2.60
C ASP A 33 -9.35 1.31 3.62
N ALA A 34 -8.54 0.35 3.17
CA ALA A 34 -7.65 -0.40 4.03
C ALA A 34 -6.33 0.35 4.29
N ILE A 35 -5.58 -0.14 5.27
CA ILE A 35 -4.38 0.47 5.82
C ILE A 35 -3.23 -0.54 5.77
N LEU A 36 -2.08 -0.07 5.28
CA LEU A 36 -0.84 -0.83 5.26
C LEU A 36 -0.11 -0.66 6.58
N HIS A 37 0.21 -1.79 7.20
CA HIS A 37 1.05 -1.90 8.38
C HIS A 37 2.33 -2.64 8.03
N ALA A 38 3.49 -2.11 8.38
CA ALA A 38 4.77 -2.76 8.09
C ALA A 38 5.75 -2.71 9.26
N THR A 39 6.57 -3.75 9.41
CA THR A 39 7.61 -3.79 10.44
C THR A 39 8.73 -2.81 10.12
N LYS A 40 9.22 -2.08 11.13
CA LYS A 40 10.36 -1.18 10.99
C LYS A 40 11.71 -1.91 11.15
N PRO A 41 12.81 -1.41 10.54
CA PRO A 41 12.84 -0.32 9.56
C PRO A 41 12.11 -0.73 8.27
N TRP A 42 11.41 0.22 7.66
CA TRP A 42 10.64 -0.08 6.45
C TRP A 42 11.57 -0.31 5.27
N SER A 43 11.26 -1.36 4.50
CA SER A 43 12.01 -1.79 3.34
C SER A 43 11.07 -2.57 2.41
N PRO A 44 11.44 -2.79 1.13
CA PRO A 44 10.66 -3.64 0.23
C PRO A 44 10.40 -5.05 0.78
N ALA A 45 11.32 -5.58 1.61
CA ALA A 45 11.21 -6.90 2.21
C ALA A 45 10.45 -6.91 3.55
N SER A 46 10.06 -5.74 4.09
CA SER A 46 9.41 -5.66 5.39
C SER A 46 8.11 -6.45 5.39
N PRO A 47 7.93 -7.39 6.35
CA PRO A 47 6.63 -7.98 6.62
C PRO A 47 5.55 -6.91 6.71
N THR A 48 4.51 -7.10 5.92
CA THR A 48 3.40 -6.18 5.76
C THR A 48 2.10 -6.90 6.06
N SER A 49 1.18 -6.17 6.68
CA SER A 49 -0.19 -6.57 6.98
C SER A 49 -1.12 -5.49 6.45
N VAL A 50 -2.32 -5.90 6.04
CA VAL A 50 -3.37 -5.02 5.55
C VAL A 50 -4.59 -5.21 6.45
N SER A 51 -5.13 -4.12 6.98
CA SER A 51 -6.30 -4.12 7.86
C SER A 51 -7.20 -2.92 7.61
N ASP A 52 -8.44 -2.98 8.08
CA ASP A 52 -9.42 -1.89 8.11
C ASP A 52 -9.33 -1.01 9.38
N ASP A 53 -8.45 -1.38 10.31
CA ASP A 53 -8.21 -0.69 11.58
C ASP A 53 -6.89 0.09 11.52
N ASP A 54 -6.89 1.34 12.00
CA ASP A 54 -5.70 2.20 12.18
C ASP A 54 -4.73 1.68 13.26
N CYS A 55 -5.19 0.76 14.10
CA CYS A 55 -4.38 0.17 15.16
C CYS A 55 -3.45 -0.92 14.59
N PRO A 56 -2.12 -0.72 14.56
CA PRO A 56 -1.20 -1.71 14.03
C PRO A 56 -1.19 -2.99 14.88
N PRO A 57 -1.07 -4.18 14.24
CA PRO A 57 -0.75 -5.40 14.97
C PRO A 57 0.56 -5.29 15.76
N ALA A 58 0.71 -6.13 16.80
CA ALA A 58 1.93 -6.13 17.62
C ALA A 58 3.19 -6.35 16.76
N GLY A 59 4.18 -5.45 16.88
CA GLY A 59 5.43 -5.48 16.11
C GLY A 59 5.37 -4.80 14.74
N PHE A 60 4.19 -4.35 14.30
CA PHE A 60 4.01 -3.55 13.09
C PHE A 60 3.88 -2.07 13.44
N ALA A 61 4.09 -1.22 12.45
CA ALA A 61 3.81 0.20 12.52
C ALA A 61 2.89 0.61 11.37
N TYR A 62 2.04 1.60 11.61
CA TYR A 62 1.29 2.30 10.57
C TYR A 62 2.24 2.80 9.48
N LEU A 63 2.03 2.38 8.24
CA LEU A 63 2.81 2.84 7.09
C LEU A 63 2.03 3.90 6.31
N LEU A 64 0.88 3.53 5.73
CA LEU A 64 0.08 4.39 4.85
C LEU A 64 -1.29 3.77 4.55
N GLU A 65 -2.32 4.59 4.30
CA GLU A 65 -3.59 4.13 3.70
C GLU A 65 -3.37 3.62 2.27
N VAL A 66 -4.18 2.63 1.85
CA VAL A 66 -4.10 2.04 0.50
C VAL A 66 -4.49 3.06 -0.57
N GLY A 67 -5.56 3.83 -0.36
CA GLY A 67 -5.93 4.92 -1.27
C GLY A 67 -4.81 5.95 -1.45
N LEU A 68 -4.10 6.28 -0.38
CA LEU A 68 -2.95 7.19 -0.45
C LEU A 68 -1.73 6.54 -1.14
N ALA A 69 -1.52 5.23 -0.96
CA ALA A 69 -0.51 4.49 -1.72
C ALA A 69 -0.80 4.49 -3.23
N HIS A 70 -2.07 4.35 -3.63
CA HIS A 70 -2.49 4.51 -5.04
C HIS A 70 -2.18 5.90 -5.57
N GLU A 71 -2.51 6.95 -4.82
CA GLU A 71 -2.22 8.33 -5.20
C GLU A 71 -0.71 8.58 -5.36
N VAL A 72 0.11 8.08 -4.44
CA VAL A 72 1.57 8.20 -4.51
C VAL A 72 2.11 7.54 -5.78
N ILE A 73 1.61 6.35 -6.13
CA ILE A 73 2.00 5.63 -7.35
C ILE A 73 1.54 6.37 -8.60
N GLU A 74 0.33 6.94 -8.58
CA GLU A 74 -0.20 7.74 -9.67
C GLU A 74 0.64 9.00 -9.91
N VAL A 75 0.96 9.75 -8.85
CA VAL A 75 1.80 10.96 -8.93
C VAL A 75 3.19 10.59 -9.43
N TRP A 76 3.79 9.50 -8.93
CA TRP A 76 5.06 9.00 -9.42
C TRP A 76 5.05 8.75 -10.93
N SER A 77 3.97 8.12 -11.44
CA SER A 77 3.79 7.82 -12.86
C SER A 77 3.61 9.09 -13.69
N ARG A 78 2.73 9.99 -13.25
CA ARG A 78 2.47 11.28 -13.92
C ARG A 78 3.74 12.11 -14.05
N TRP A 79 4.60 12.14 -13.04
CA TRP A 79 5.86 12.89 -13.07
C TRP A 79 6.94 12.24 -13.95
N ARG A 80 6.74 10.98 -14.36
CA ARG A 80 7.61 10.21 -15.26
C ARG A 80 6.91 9.90 -16.58
N ASP A 81 6.16 10.88 -17.09
CA ASP A 81 5.56 10.85 -18.43
C ASP A 81 4.63 9.64 -18.64
N GLY A 82 3.95 9.18 -17.57
CA GLY A 82 3.03 8.04 -17.60
C GLY A 82 3.70 6.67 -17.49
N ALA A 83 4.98 6.61 -17.11
CA ALA A 83 5.70 5.34 -16.92
C ALA A 83 4.99 4.43 -15.91
N GLN A 84 5.01 3.13 -16.17
CA GLN A 84 4.48 2.11 -15.25
C GLN A 84 5.56 1.70 -14.26
N PRO A 85 5.38 1.90 -12.94
CA PRO A 85 6.39 1.54 -11.96
C PRO A 85 6.47 0.02 -11.76
N THR A 86 7.71 -0.47 -11.61
CA THR A 86 7.97 -1.82 -11.08
C THR A 86 7.61 -1.90 -9.59
N GLY A 87 7.49 -3.11 -9.02
CA GLY A 87 7.23 -3.29 -7.59
C GLY A 87 8.23 -2.53 -6.70
N LEU A 88 9.52 -2.55 -7.05
CA LEU A 88 10.54 -1.81 -6.30
C LEU A 88 10.39 -0.29 -6.41
N GLN A 89 9.98 0.23 -7.57
CA GLN A 89 9.72 1.66 -7.75
C GLN A 89 8.46 2.11 -6.99
N LYS A 90 7.44 1.25 -6.93
CA LYS A 90 6.27 1.47 -6.05
C LYS A 90 6.72 1.57 -4.58
N CYS A 91 7.54 0.63 -4.12
CA CYS A 91 8.11 0.67 -2.77
C CYS A 91 8.89 1.96 -2.53
N GLU A 92 9.78 2.36 -3.44
CA GLU A 92 10.57 3.58 -3.29
C GLU A 92 9.68 4.82 -3.12
N ALA A 93 8.65 4.96 -3.96
CA ALA A 93 7.71 6.08 -3.89
C ALA A 93 6.92 6.10 -2.57
N VAL A 94 6.35 4.96 -2.18
CA VAL A 94 5.55 4.82 -0.94
C VAL A 94 6.40 5.05 0.30
N LEU A 95 7.58 4.45 0.37
CA LEU A 95 8.49 4.61 1.50
C LEU A 95 9.02 6.04 1.61
N TYR A 96 9.27 6.70 0.47
CA TYR A 96 9.63 8.11 0.46
C TYR A 96 8.51 8.96 1.04
N TYR A 97 7.26 8.75 0.59
CA TYR A 97 6.10 9.47 1.11
C TYR A 97 5.90 9.23 2.60
N ALA A 98 5.86 7.99 3.05
CA ALA A 98 5.67 7.65 4.46
C ALA A 98 6.77 8.21 5.39
N THR A 99 7.97 8.47 4.85
CA THR A 99 9.11 9.02 5.61
C THR A 99 9.15 10.55 5.60
N HIS A 100 8.78 11.18 4.49
CA HIS A 100 8.98 12.61 4.27
C HIS A 100 7.69 13.42 4.17
N ASP A 101 6.53 12.76 4.15
CA ASP A 101 5.22 13.36 3.88
C ASP A 101 5.23 14.18 2.57
N ALA A 102 5.85 13.62 1.54
CA ALA A 102 6.05 14.26 0.24
C ALA A 102 6.17 13.22 -0.88
N TYR A 103 5.73 13.55 -2.09
CA TYR A 103 5.89 12.66 -3.25
C TYR A 103 7.35 12.62 -3.72
N LEU A 104 7.80 11.44 -4.15
CA LEU A 104 9.18 11.24 -4.64
C LEU A 104 9.44 12.11 -5.88
N PRO A 105 10.33 13.12 -5.81
CA PRO A 105 10.62 13.99 -6.93
C PRO A 105 11.20 13.20 -8.11
N ARG A 106 11.03 13.75 -9.31
CA ARG A 106 11.86 13.35 -10.45
C ARG A 106 13.26 13.91 -10.19
N ASN A 107 14.28 13.08 -10.19
CA ASN A 107 15.64 13.60 -10.30
C ASN A 107 15.73 14.35 -11.64
N ILE A 108 15.87 15.67 -11.56
CA ILE A 108 16.13 16.51 -12.72
C ILE A 108 17.65 16.49 -12.86
N ASP A 109 18.15 15.68 -13.79
CA ASP A 109 19.53 15.78 -14.29
C ASP A 109 19.64 16.94 -15.29
#